data_AF-A0ABD2Z1E1-F1
#
_entry.id   AF-A0ABD2Z1E1-F1
#
_cell.length_a   1.000
_cell.length_b   1.000
_cell.length_c   1.000
_cell.angle_alpha   90.00
_cell.angle_beta   90.00
_cell.angle_gamma   90.00
#
_symmetry.space_group_name_H-M   'P 1'
#
loop_
_entity.id
_entity.type
_entity.pdbx_description
1 polymer ?
#
loop_
_entity_poly.entity_id
_entity_poly.type
_entity_poly.pdbx_seq_one_letter_code
_entity_poly.pdbx_strand_id
1 'polypeptide(L)'
;MGGNGKFGKWKISFYKSPSSPKSHKKPDPPKEFLCPISGSLMFDPVVVSSGQTFERMSVQVCKDLEFIPTLPDGSIPDFSAVISNLALKASIINWCKQFHLDTRSPPEYDSIESFIRSLMARQQKPSGGELPQDSRIQVSEMELLKGVENNPRVLFSHAATELNPRNNYSSSFSPSSNTSEESVIANTSPLLPFATRPACYSMCSSFSDETSVSTTDEEFVAKFKSLDVIEQEESVILLRKTTRNDEEARLLLCTPKLLQAIKPLLVSRYPVVQTNAAASIVNLSLENANKIKIVRSGIVPIMVDLLKSGFEESQEHAAGGIFSLSFEDENKTAIAVLGALEPLLHALRSGSESTRRDSAMALYHLSLVSSNRVKLVKLGAVGVLVGMLRSGVLVGRVVLVVCNLAVSPEGRSALLDGDGVACLVVILRDGSQSDLSESTRENCVAALYSLSHGSLRFKGLAKEARAAEVLQAVVERGSERARVKAKRILVVLRGRDEEDREEIDGEGVMLSRTRYRVATRKPNGLNSTEF
;
A
#
# COMPACT_ATOMS: atom_id res chain seq x y z
N MET A 1 61.11 -13.65 53.69
CA MET A 1 60.46 -14.97 53.61
C MET A 1 59.13 -14.75 52.89
N GLY A 2 58.72 -15.36 51.78
CA GLY A 2 59.17 -16.49 50.98
C GLY A 2 57.92 -17.16 50.39
N GLY A 3 57.73 -17.12 49.05
CA GLY A 3 56.78 -17.88 48.21
C GLY A 3 55.27 -17.85 48.55
N ASN A 4 54.30 -18.18 47.69
CA ASN A 4 54.24 -18.59 46.28
C ASN A 4 52.74 -18.60 45.88
N GLY A 5 52.39 -18.31 44.61
CA GLY A 5 51.05 -18.60 44.07
C GLY A 5 50.57 -17.70 42.94
N LYS A 6 50.93 -18.05 41.69
CA LYS A 6 50.54 -17.40 40.43
C LYS A 6 49.25 -17.98 39.85
N PHE A 7 48.38 -17.12 39.29
CA PHE A 7 47.58 -17.32 38.07
C PHE A 7 47.21 -15.90 37.57
N GLY A 8 47.35 -15.42 36.33
CA GLY A 8 47.68 -15.98 35.03
C GLY A 8 47.05 -15.06 33.97
N LYS A 9 47.62 -13.87 33.73
CA LYS A 9 47.20 -12.96 32.64
C LYS A 9 47.84 -13.43 31.32
N TRP A 10 47.03 -13.92 30.40
CA TRP A 10 47.48 -14.33 29.07
C TRP A 10 47.72 -13.11 28.18
N LYS A 11 48.98 -12.94 27.76
CA LYS A 11 49.42 -12.01 26.71
C LYS A 11 49.12 -12.63 25.35
N ILE A 12 48.44 -11.89 24.48
CA ILE A 12 48.20 -12.28 23.08
C ILE A 12 49.49 -12.01 22.29
N SER A 13 50.13 -13.07 21.80
CA SER A 13 51.26 -13.01 20.86
C SER A 13 50.74 -13.19 19.43
N PHE A 14 51.06 -12.25 18.54
CA PHE A 14 50.83 -12.36 17.10
C PHE A 14 51.79 -13.40 16.49
N TYR A 15 51.26 -14.54 16.06
CA TYR A 15 51.95 -15.46 15.17
C TYR A 15 51.37 -15.33 13.76
N LYS A 16 52.15 -14.72 12.85
CA LYS A 16 51.96 -14.88 11.40
C LYS A 16 52.31 -16.32 11.02
N SER A 17 51.33 -17.07 10.53
CA SER A 17 51.57 -18.37 9.88
C SER A 17 51.74 -18.19 8.36
N PRO A 18 52.60 -18.98 7.70
CA PRO A 18 52.89 -18.84 6.28
C PRO A 18 51.77 -19.46 5.42
N SER A 19 51.54 -18.82 4.28
CA SER A 19 50.52 -19.12 3.28
C SER A 19 50.72 -20.47 2.59
N SER A 20 49.73 -21.36 2.72
CA SER A 20 49.46 -22.44 1.76
C SER A 20 48.47 -21.93 0.69
N PRO A 21 48.62 -22.25 -0.60
CA PRO A 21 47.75 -21.76 -1.66
C PRO A 21 46.36 -22.39 -1.52
N LYS A 22 45.40 -21.62 -0.99
CA LYS A 22 43.99 -22.05 -0.95
C LYS A 22 43.41 -21.92 -2.35
N SER A 23 42.96 -23.03 -2.93
CA SER A 23 42.12 -22.99 -4.13
C SER A 23 40.95 -22.05 -3.88
N HIS A 24 40.81 -21.00 -4.68
CA HIS A 24 39.69 -20.06 -4.61
C HIS A 24 38.38 -20.79 -4.90
N LYS A 25 37.70 -21.30 -3.86
CA LYS A 25 36.28 -21.65 -3.97
C LYS A 25 35.52 -20.34 -4.07
N LYS A 26 34.83 -20.13 -5.20
CA LYS A 26 33.93 -18.99 -5.40
C LYS A 26 32.89 -19.00 -4.27
N PRO A 27 32.61 -17.85 -3.64
CA PRO A 27 31.59 -17.79 -2.60
C PRO A 27 30.20 -18.02 -3.18
N ASP A 28 29.38 -18.74 -2.44
CA ASP A 28 27.99 -18.97 -2.83
C ASP A 28 27.20 -17.66 -2.77
N PRO A 29 26.30 -17.40 -3.74
CA PRO A 29 25.45 -16.22 -3.73
C PRO A 29 24.51 -16.22 -2.51
N PRO A 30 24.25 -15.04 -1.90
CA PRO A 30 23.17 -14.87 -0.93
C PRO A 30 21.85 -15.43 -1.47
N LYS A 31 21.08 -16.10 -0.59
CA LYS A 31 19.79 -16.72 -0.97
C LYS A 31 18.81 -15.73 -1.60
N GLU A 32 18.87 -14.47 -1.17
CA GLU A 32 18.06 -13.36 -1.70
C GLU A 32 18.33 -13.05 -3.17
N PHE A 33 19.49 -13.45 -3.71
CA PHE A 33 19.87 -13.21 -5.10
C PHE A 33 19.44 -14.36 -6.04
N LEU A 34 18.94 -15.45 -5.49
CA LEU A 34 18.51 -16.63 -6.23
C LEU A 34 17.02 -16.57 -6.52
N CYS A 35 16.64 -16.94 -7.75
CA CYS A 35 15.24 -17.10 -8.12
C CYS A 35 14.64 -18.30 -7.36
N PRO A 36 13.54 -18.13 -6.61
CA PRO A 36 12.94 -19.24 -5.85
C PRO A 36 12.44 -20.41 -6.71
N ILE A 37 12.19 -20.20 -8.00
CA ILE A 37 11.76 -21.24 -8.95
C ILE A 37 12.96 -22.05 -9.43
N SER A 38 13.97 -21.38 -10.00
CA SER A 38 15.10 -22.05 -10.67
C SER A 38 16.31 -22.30 -9.76
N GLY A 39 16.35 -21.70 -8.57
CA GLY A 39 17.51 -21.71 -7.67
C GLY A 39 18.74 -21.00 -8.24
N SER A 40 18.61 -20.34 -9.40
CA SER A 40 19.71 -19.70 -10.12
C SER A 40 19.78 -18.21 -9.79
N LEU A 41 20.98 -17.64 -9.84
CA LEU A 41 21.21 -16.20 -9.68
C LEU A 41 20.35 -15.41 -10.68
N MET A 42 19.58 -14.45 -10.18
CA MET A 42 18.69 -13.62 -11.00
C MET A 42 19.49 -12.64 -11.87
N PHE A 43 19.12 -12.53 -13.14
CA PHE A 43 19.60 -11.54 -14.09
C PHE A 43 18.68 -10.30 -14.12
N ASP A 44 17.36 -10.52 -14.16
CA ASP A 44 16.35 -9.46 -14.11
C ASP A 44 15.33 -9.71 -12.99
N PRO A 45 15.70 -9.41 -11.73
CA PRO A 45 14.82 -9.66 -10.60
C PRO A 45 13.56 -8.79 -10.67
N VAL A 46 12.40 -9.41 -10.46
CA VAL A 46 11.08 -8.80 -10.43
C VAL A 46 10.32 -9.21 -9.17
N VAL A 47 9.66 -8.26 -8.52
CA VAL A 47 8.74 -8.52 -7.42
C VAL A 47 7.35 -8.78 -7.97
N VAL A 48 6.69 -9.81 -7.46
CA VAL A 48 5.32 -10.16 -7.84
C VAL A 48 4.32 -9.78 -6.74
N SER A 49 3.02 -9.88 -6.97
CA SER A 49 1.99 -9.43 -6.02
C SER A 49 2.10 -10.07 -4.62
N SER A 50 2.61 -11.30 -4.51
CA SER A 50 2.87 -11.95 -3.22
C SER A 50 4.05 -11.35 -2.43
N GLY A 51 4.77 -10.37 -3.00
CA GLY A 51 5.90 -9.69 -2.37
C GLY A 51 7.26 -10.41 -2.49
N GLN A 52 7.28 -11.61 -3.09
CA GLN A 52 8.49 -12.36 -3.38
C GLN A 52 9.16 -11.87 -4.67
N THR A 53 10.48 -12.03 -4.76
CA THR A 53 11.26 -11.66 -5.95
C THR A 53 11.64 -12.89 -6.75
N PHE A 54 11.48 -12.83 -8.07
CA PHE A 54 11.76 -13.90 -9.03
C PHE A 54 12.57 -13.37 -10.22
N GLU A 55 13.11 -14.26 -11.04
CA GLU A 55 13.61 -13.90 -12.36
C GLU A 55 12.42 -13.59 -13.29
N ARG A 56 12.47 -12.46 -14.03
CA ARG A 56 11.38 -12.06 -14.95
C ARG A 56 11.02 -13.16 -15.93
N MET A 57 12.03 -13.77 -16.54
CA MET A 57 11.81 -14.81 -17.55
C MET A 57 11.11 -16.04 -16.95
N SER A 58 11.42 -16.40 -15.71
CA SER A 58 10.71 -17.49 -15.00
C SER A 58 9.24 -17.16 -14.76
N VAL A 59 8.93 -15.91 -14.38
CA VAL A 59 7.54 -15.47 -14.21
C VAL A 59 6.79 -15.48 -15.55
N GLN A 60 7.43 -15.04 -16.63
CA GLN A 60 6.84 -15.02 -17.97
C GLN A 60 6.48 -16.43 -18.44
N VAL A 61 7.44 -17.37 -18.38
CA VAL A 61 7.21 -18.76 -18.78
C VAL A 61 6.12 -19.43 -17.92
N CYS A 62 6.07 -19.15 -16.62
CA CYS A 62 4.98 -19.64 -15.77
C CYS A 62 3.60 -19.14 -16.22
N LYS A 63 3.49 -17.87 -16.64
CA LYS A 63 2.24 -17.33 -17.20
C LYS A 63 1.88 -17.98 -18.53
N ASP A 64 2.87 -18.15 -19.42
CA ASP A 64 2.66 -18.73 -20.75
C ASP A 64 2.24 -20.22 -20.68
N LEU A 65 2.68 -20.93 -19.64
CA LEU A 65 2.28 -22.31 -19.35
C LEU A 65 1.05 -22.44 -18.43
N GLU A 66 0.42 -21.31 -18.07
CA GLU A 66 -0.70 -21.24 -17.12
C GLU A 66 -0.45 -22.03 -15.82
N PHE A 67 0.79 -21.97 -15.33
CA PHE A 67 1.26 -22.78 -14.20
C PHE A 67 1.81 -21.92 -13.06
N ILE A 68 1.27 -22.14 -11.86
CA ILE A 68 1.75 -21.50 -10.62
C ILE A 68 2.48 -22.55 -9.78
N PRO A 69 3.81 -22.45 -9.61
CA PRO A 69 4.57 -23.44 -8.86
C PRO A 69 4.34 -23.30 -7.36
N THR A 70 4.29 -24.42 -6.63
CA THR A 70 4.46 -24.40 -5.17
C THR A 70 5.95 -24.27 -4.86
N LEU A 71 6.33 -23.25 -4.08
CA LEU A 71 7.73 -22.99 -3.74
C LEU A 71 8.23 -23.93 -2.63
N PRO A 72 9.57 -24.06 -2.43
CA PRO A 72 10.13 -24.94 -1.39
C PRO A 72 9.71 -24.60 0.05
N ASP A 73 9.28 -23.36 0.29
CA ASP A 73 8.75 -22.90 1.59
C ASP A 73 7.24 -23.15 1.75
N GLY A 74 6.59 -23.80 0.77
CA GLY A 74 5.15 -24.07 0.75
C GLY A 74 4.29 -22.90 0.28
N SER A 75 4.89 -21.75 -0.05
CA SER A 75 4.15 -20.60 -0.56
C SER A 75 3.74 -20.78 -2.02
N ILE A 76 2.62 -20.16 -2.39
CA ILE A 76 2.10 -20.11 -3.75
C ILE A 76 2.22 -18.64 -4.22
N PRO A 77 3.04 -18.34 -5.23
CA PRO A 77 3.27 -16.97 -5.67
C PRO A 77 2.08 -16.43 -6.48
N ASP A 78 1.85 -15.13 -6.39
CA ASP A 78 0.84 -14.43 -7.19
C ASP A 78 1.52 -13.58 -8.27
N PHE A 79 1.39 -14.02 -9.52
CA PHE A 79 2.00 -13.37 -10.69
C PHE A 79 1.10 -12.30 -11.35
N SER A 80 -0.02 -11.90 -10.75
CA SER A 80 -0.95 -10.90 -11.31
C SER A 80 -0.27 -9.57 -11.65
N ALA A 81 0.59 -9.05 -10.77
CA ALA A 81 1.45 -7.89 -11.02
C ALA A 81 2.93 -8.30 -11.01
N VAL A 82 3.73 -7.64 -11.86
CA VAL A 82 5.18 -7.89 -11.98
C VAL A 82 5.91 -6.55 -12.04
N ILE A 83 6.75 -6.27 -11.05
CA ILE A 83 7.43 -4.98 -10.87
C ILE A 83 8.95 -5.20 -10.89
N SER A 84 9.71 -4.41 -11.65
CA SER A 84 11.18 -4.51 -11.69
C SER A 84 11.82 -4.21 -10.33
N ASN A 85 12.68 -5.09 -9.82
CA ASN A 85 13.45 -4.89 -8.59
C ASN A 85 14.84 -4.33 -8.91
N LEU A 86 14.91 -3.06 -9.32
CA LEU A 86 16.17 -2.43 -9.73
C LEU A 86 17.22 -2.36 -8.60
N ALA A 87 16.78 -2.24 -7.34
CA ALA A 87 17.67 -2.22 -6.18
C ALA A 87 18.37 -3.57 -5.97
N LEU A 88 17.61 -4.68 -6.06
CA LEU A 88 18.19 -6.01 -5.99
C LEU A 88 19.07 -6.29 -7.20
N LYS A 89 18.65 -5.85 -8.40
CA LYS A 89 19.47 -5.94 -9.62
C LYS A 89 20.83 -5.26 -9.45
N ALA A 90 20.85 -4.03 -8.92
CA ALA A 90 22.10 -3.32 -8.63
C ALA A 90 22.96 -4.05 -7.59
N SER A 91 22.34 -4.63 -6.56
CA SER A 91 23.02 -5.40 -5.52
C SER A 91 23.66 -6.68 -6.06
N ILE A 92 22.95 -7.42 -6.92
CA ILE A 92 23.46 -8.61 -7.61
C ILE A 92 24.63 -8.24 -8.52
N ILE A 93 24.50 -7.16 -9.30
CA ILE A 93 25.59 -6.68 -10.18
C ILE A 93 26.83 -6.32 -9.36
N ASN A 94 26.65 -5.63 -8.22
CA ASN A 94 27.76 -5.25 -7.35
C ASN A 94 28.44 -6.49 -6.74
N TRP A 95 27.66 -7.48 -6.30
CA TRP A 95 28.17 -8.74 -5.78
C TRP A 95 28.95 -9.53 -6.84
N CYS A 96 28.45 -9.63 -8.08
CA CYS A 96 29.17 -10.26 -9.18
C CYS A 96 30.51 -9.56 -9.46
N LYS A 97 30.53 -8.22 -9.47
CA LYS A 97 31.77 -7.43 -9.65
C LYS A 97 32.77 -7.69 -8.52
N GLN A 98 32.31 -7.71 -7.27
CA GLN A 98 33.15 -7.92 -6.09
C GLN A 98 33.86 -9.28 -6.10
N PHE A 99 33.21 -10.31 -6.64
CA PHE A 99 33.75 -11.68 -6.69
C PHE A 99 34.26 -12.10 -8.08
N HIS A 100 34.45 -11.14 -9.00
CA HIS A 100 34.93 -11.38 -10.36
C HIS A 100 34.14 -12.47 -11.10
N LEU A 101 32.82 -12.46 -10.92
CA LEU A 101 31.90 -13.31 -11.65
C LEU A 101 31.46 -12.56 -12.91
N ASP A 102 31.66 -13.16 -14.08
CA ASP A 102 31.17 -12.60 -15.33
C ASP A 102 29.67 -12.33 -15.23
N THR A 103 29.27 -11.11 -15.62
CA THR A 103 27.86 -10.74 -15.71
C THR A 103 27.18 -11.71 -16.67
N ARG A 104 26.34 -12.60 -16.12
CA ARG A 104 25.64 -13.65 -16.88
C ARG A 104 24.83 -13.02 -18.03
N SER A 105 24.75 -13.74 -19.14
CA SER A 105 23.79 -13.43 -20.20
C SER A 105 22.36 -13.59 -19.67
N PRO A 106 21.38 -12.90 -20.27
CA PRO A 106 19.97 -13.14 -19.99
C PRO A 106 19.66 -14.64 -20.14
N PRO A 107 18.84 -15.22 -19.26
CA PRO A 107 18.50 -16.62 -19.37
C PRO A 107 17.62 -16.86 -20.61
N GLU A 108 17.89 -17.95 -21.32
CA GLU A 108 17.14 -18.33 -22.51
C GLU A 108 15.77 -18.91 -22.15
N TYR A 109 14.75 -18.56 -22.95
CA TYR A 109 13.36 -18.98 -22.72
C TYR A 109 13.22 -20.51 -22.72
N ASP A 110 13.75 -21.20 -23.73
CA ASP A 110 13.64 -22.66 -23.89
C ASP A 110 14.24 -23.44 -22.71
N SER A 111 15.36 -22.95 -22.16
CA SER A 111 16.01 -23.55 -20.99
C SER A 111 15.14 -23.45 -19.75
N ILE A 112 14.49 -22.29 -19.54
CA ILE A 112 13.57 -22.07 -18.42
C ILE A 112 12.27 -22.86 -18.61
N GLU A 113 11.75 -22.92 -19.84
CA GLU A 113 10.55 -23.70 -20.17
C GLU A 113 10.74 -25.18 -19.90
N SER A 114 11.85 -25.77 -20.35
CA SER A 114 12.18 -27.17 -20.06
C SER A 114 12.27 -27.44 -18.56
N PHE A 115 12.89 -26.54 -17.80
CA PHE A 115 12.97 -26.62 -16.34
C PHE A 115 11.58 -26.56 -15.68
N ILE A 116 10.72 -25.61 -16.08
CA ILE A 116 9.38 -25.45 -15.51
C ILE A 116 8.49 -26.63 -15.87
N ARG A 117 8.55 -27.16 -17.10
CA ARG A 117 7.81 -28.37 -17.50
C ARG A 117 8.22 -29.60 -16.66
N SER A 118 9.50 -29.74 -16.35
CA SER A 118 9.98 -30.78 -15.42
C SER A 118 9.43 -30.58 -14.00
N LEU A 119 9.37 -29.33 -13.54
CA LEU A 119 8.78 -28.98 -12.24
C LEU A 119 7.28 -29.26 -12.20
N MET A 120 6.54 -28.97 -13.27
CA MET A 120 5.12 -29.31 -13.44
C MET A 120 4.91 -30.82 -13.33
N ALA A 121 5.70 -31.62 -14.04
CA ALA A 121 5.61 -33.08 -14.00
C ALA A 121 5.89 -33.66 -12.60
N ARG A 122 6.75 -33.01 -11.80
CA ARG A 122 7.04 -33.40 -10.42
C ARG A 122 5.92 -33.02 -9.45
N GLN A 123 5.31 -31.85 -9.63
CA GLN A 123 4.25 -31.34 -8.75
C GLN A 123 2.86 -31.88 -9.10
N GLN A 124 2.66 -32.40 -10.32
CA GLN A 124 1.41 -33.03 -10.75
C GLN A 124 1.38 -34.56 -10.58
N LYS A 125 2.47 -35.19 -10.08
CA LYS A 125 2.43 -36.62 -9.75
C LYS A 125 1.59 -36.84 -8.48
N PRO A 126 0.53 -37.65 -8.51
CA PRO A 126 -0.18 -38.03 -7.30
C PRO A 126 0.77 -38.89 -6.44
N SER A 127 0.96 -38.47 -5.19
CA SER A 127 1.68 -39.21 -4.17
C SER A 127 1.11 -40.62 -4.07
N GLY A 128 1.94 -41.63 -4.32
CA GLY A 128 1.60 -43.01 -4.03
C GLY A 128 1.32 -43.19 -2.54
N GLY A 129 0.08 -43.57 -2.23
CA GLY A 129 -0.38 -44.00 -0.91
C GLY A 129 -1.44 -45.08 -1.14
N GLU A 130 -1.26 -46.20 -0.46
CA GLU A 130 -1.99 -47.46 -0.61
C GLU A 130 -3.53 -47.31 -0.54
N LEU A 131 -4.23 -48.03 -1.42
CA LEU A 131 -5.69 -48.21 -1.41
C LEU A 131 -6.12 -49.16 -0.28
N PRO A 132 -7.35 -49.00 0.24
CA PRO A 132 -8.33 -50.06 0.01
C PRO A 132 -9.60 -49.61 -0.73
N GLN A 133 -10.18 -50.63 -1.36
CA GLN A 133 -11.24 -50.76 -2.36
C GLN A 133 -12.58 -50.01 -2.17
N ASP A 134 -13.28 -49.97 -3.31
CA ASP A 134 -14.69 -49.59 -3.60
C ASP A 134 -14.96 -48.08 -3.82
N SER A 135 -15.48 -47.61 -4.95
CA SER A 135 -16.27 -48.25 -6.02
C SER A 135 -16.31 -47.37 -7.29
N ARG A 136 -16.51 -48.06 -8.43
CA ARG A 136 -16.70 -47.62 -9.82
C ARG A 136 -17.51 -46.32 -9.96
N ILE A 137 -17.17 -45.37 -10.83
CA ILE A 137 -17.50 -45.36 -12.27
C ILE A 137 -16.61 -44.31 -12.99
N GLN A 138 -15.87 -44.72 -14.02
CA GLN A 138 -15.31 -43.85 -15.07
C GLN A 138 -16.30 -43.82 -16.23
N VAL A 139 -16.63 -42.63 -16.74
CA VAL A 139 -17.21 -42.47 -18.09
C VAL A 139 -16.31 -41.51 -18.86
N SER A 140 -15.76 -41.99 -19.97
CA SER A 140 -14.87 -41.26 -20.86
C SER A 140 -15.63 -40.24 -21.72
N GLU A 141 -14.99 -39.11 -21.98
CA GLU A 141 -15.42 -37.91 -22.72
C GLU A 141 -15.94 -38.14 -24.17
N MET A 142 -15.97 -39.40 -24.63
CA MET A 142 -16.35 -39.79 -25.99
C MET A 142 -17.82 -40.22 -26.15
N GLU A 143 -18.65 -40.05 -25.11
CA GLU A 143 -20.11 -40.25 -25.17
C GLU A 143 -20.93 -38.94 -25.10
N LEU A 144 -20.31 -37.79 -24.84
CA LEU A 144 -21.02 -36.49 -24.75
C LEU A 144 -21.19 -35.76 -26.10
N LEU A 145 -20.64 -36.29 -27.19
CA LEU A 145 -20.67 -35.66 -28.52
C LEU A 145 -21.69 -36.27 -29.51
N LYS A 146 -22.68 -37.03 -29.02
CA LYS A 146 -23.75 -37.61 -29.87
C LYS A 146 -25.11 -36.90 -29.77
N GLY A 147 -25.17 -35.73 -29.12
CA GLY A 147 -26.43 -35.03 -28.83
C GLY A 147 -26.75 -33.76 -29.63
N VAL A 148 -25.94 -33.37 -30.63
CA VAL A 148 -26.14 -32.11 -31.37
C VAL A 148 -26.45 -32.36 -32.84
N GLU A 149 -27.59 -32.99 -33.12
CA GLU A 149 -28.02 -33.16 -34.53
C GLU A 149 -29.48 -32.79 -34.82
N ASN A 150 -30.25 -32.23 -33.89
CA ASN A 150 -31.64 -31.85 -34.19
C ASN A 150 -32.05 -30.50 -33.58
N ASN A 151 -31.75 -29.40 -34.28
CA ASN A 151 -32.63 -28.22 -34.27
C ASN A 151 -32.36 -27.30 -35.49
N PRO A 152 -33.39 -26.79 -36.18
CA PRO A 152 -33.24 -26.05 -37.44
C PRO A 152 -32.87 -24.57 -37.24
N ARG A 153 -32.27 -23.98 -38.29
CA ARG A 153 -31.78 -22.60 -38.37
C ARG A 153 -32.92 -21.60 -38.56
N VAL A 154 -32.89 -20.46 -37.86
CA VAL A 154 -33.77 -19.30 -38.14
C VAL A 154 -32.92 -18.12 -38.64
N LEU A 155 -33.33 -17.58 -39.78
CA LEU A 155 -32.72 -16.47 -40.52
C LEU A 155 -32.83 -15.13 -39.77
N PHE A 156 -31.80 -14.28 -39.92
CA PHE A 156 -31.88 -12.85 -39.63
C PHE A 156 -32.18 -12.07 -40.93
N SER A 157 -33.21 -11.22 -40.90
CA SER A 157 -33.50 -10.23 -41.95
C SER A 157 -33.21 -8.82 -41.45
N HIS A 158 -32.45 -8.08 -42.25
CA HIS A 158 -32.12 -6.65 -42.12
C HIS A 158 -33.35 -5.73 -42.20
N ALA A 159 -33.30 -4.58 -41.53
CA ALA A 159 -33.85 -3.32 -42.02
C ALA A 159 -33.12 -2.12 -41.37
N ALA A 160 -33.07 -1.02 -42.11
CA ALA A 160 -32.07 0.05 -42.04
C ALA A 160 -32.60 1.36 -41.40
N THR A 161 -31.62 2.18 -40.98
CA THR A 161 -31.50 3.66 -40.85
C THR A 161 -32.72 4.56 -40.58
N GLU A 162 -32.58 5.52 -39.64
CA GLU A 162 -32.81 6.96 -39.89
C GLU A 162 -32.25 7.86 -38.75
N LEU A 163 -31.95 9.13 -39.09
CA LEU A 163 -31.07 10.09 -38.40
C LEU A 163 -31.83 11.23 -37.68
N ASN A 164 -31.29 11.66 -36.51
CA ASN A 164 -31.24 13.02 -35.90
C ASN A 164 -32.55 13.72 -35.38
N PRO A 165 -32.48 14.84 -34.60
CA PRO A 165 -31.54 15.26 -33.53
C PRO A 165 -32.20 16.00 -32.30
N ARG A 166 -31.39 16.26 -31.24
CA ARG A 166 -31.45 17.33 -30.17
C ARG A 166 -32.79 17.74 -29.50
N ASN A 167 -32.82 17.74 -28.16
CA ASN A 167 -33.01 19.00 -27.39
C ASN A 167 -32.69 18.91 -25.88
N ASN A 168 -32.15 20.02 -25.36
CA ASN A 168 -31.95 20.35 -23.94
C ASN A 168 -33.28 20.48 -23.21
N TYR A 169 -33.35 20.12 -21.92
CA TYR A 169 -34.04 20.92 -20.89
C TYR A 169 -33.55 20.55 -19.48
N SER A 170 -33.22 21.58 -18.73
CA SER A 170 -32.99 21.61 -17.29
C SER A 170 -34.28 21.31 -16.52
N SER A 171 -34.19 20.56 -15.42
CA SER A 171 -35.11 20.76 -14.29
C SER A 171 -34.52 20.24 -12.97
N SER A 172 -34.53 21.15 -12.02
CA SER A 172 -34.39 21.02 -10.58
C SER A 172 -35.44 20.09 -9.95
N PHE A 173 -35.06 19.22 -9.01
CA PHE A 173 -35.94 18.80 -7.91
C PHE A 173 -35.16 18.47 -6.64
N SER A 174 -35.63 19.06 -5.54
CA SER A 174 -35.17 18.90 -4.15
C SER A 174 -35.66 17.57 -3.53
N PRO A 175 -35.11 17.16 -2.36
CA PRO A 175 -35.13 15.78 -1.90
C PRO A 175 -36.28 15.47 -0.93
N SER A 176 -36.74 14.22 -0.94
CA SER A 176 -37.55 13.63 0.14
C SER A 176 -36.89 12.36 0.68
N SER A 177 -36.91 12.30 2.00
CA SER A 177 -36.20 11.38 2.89
C SER A 177 -36.87 10.01 3.01
N ASN A 178 -36.05 8.97 3.23
CA ASN A 178 -36.10 7.97 4.33
C ASN A 178 -35.64 6.57 3.84
N THR A 179 -34.43 6.15 4.23
CA THR A 179 -34.08 5.13 5.26
C THR A 179 -34.24 3.68 4.75
N SER A 180 -33.31 2.72 4.92
CA SER A 180 -32.09 2.63 5.73
C SER A 180 -31.43 1.27 5.44
N GLU A 181 -30.13 1.23 5.18
CA GLU A 181 -29.33 -0.02 5.16
C GLU A 181 -28.01 0.18 5.91
N GLU A 182 -27.65 -0.85 6.69
CA GLU A 182 -26.40 -1.02 7.43
C GLU A 182 -25.24 -1.41 6.50
N SER A 183 -24.07 -0.76 6.67
CA SER A 183 -22.74 -1.39 6.63
C SER A 183 -21.64 -0.33 6.60
N VAL A 184 -20.69 -0.41 7.53
CA VAL A 184 -19.48 0.44 7.57
C VAL A 184 -18.30 -0.41 7.12
N ILE A 185 -18.22 -0.75 5.84
CA ILE A 185 -16.95 -1.01 5.13
C ILE A 185 -17.14 -0.59 3.66
N ALA A 186 -16.37 0.43 3.26
CA ALA A 186 -16.06 0.86 1.88
C ALA A 186 -17.15 0.68 0.80
N ASN A 187 -17.95 1.72 0.58
CA ASN A 187 -18.23 2.23 -0.77
C ASN A 187 -18.66 3.72 -0.70
N THR A 188 -18.36 4.42 -1.79
CA THR A 188 -18.31 5.86 -2.04
C THR A 188 -19.37 6.80 -1.41
N SER A 189 -18.87 7.91 -0.83
CA SER A 189 -19.44 9.29 -0.65
C SER A 189 -19.97 9.70 0.75
N PRO A 190 -19.94 11.00 1.17
CA PRO A 190 -19.35 12.18 0.52
C PRO A 190 -18.06 12.67 1.20
N LEU A 191 -17.34 13.53 0.48
CA LEU A 191 -16.08 14.19 0.81
C LEU A 191 -15.93 14.56 2.29
N LEU A 192 -14.89 14.02 2.93
CA LEU A 192 -14.37 14.56 4.19
C LEU A 192 -13.98 16.03 3.95
N PRO A 193 -14.29 16.97 4.85
CA PRO A 193 -13.99 18.40 4.67
C PRO A 193 -12.50 18.73 4.83
N PHE A 194 -11.61 17.73 4.86
CA PHE A 194 -10.18 17.95 4.80
C PHE A 194 -9.80 18.08 3.33
N ALA A 195 -9.41 19.29 2.92
CA ALA A 195 -8.86 19.57 1.60
C ALA A 195 -7.96 18.42 1.15
N THR A 196 -8.37 17.69 0.11
CA THR A 196 -7.70 16.49 -0.42
C THR A 196 -6.39 16.80 -1.14
N ARG A 197 -5.91 18.04 -1.03
CA ARG A 197 -4.68 18.53 -1.64
C ARG A 197 -3.57 18.58 -0.59
N PRO A 198 -2.33 18.20 -0.95
CA PRO A 198 -1.17 18.39 -0.08
C PRO A 198 -1.13 19.81 0.49
N ALA A 199 -0.71 19.96 1.75
CA ALA A 199 -0.76 21.26 2.40
C ALA A 199 0.17 22.31 1.76
N CYS A 200 1.23 21.85 1.11
CA CYS A 200 2.14 22.69 0.32
C CYS A 200 1.48 23.30 -0.94
N TYR A 201 0.22 22.98 -1.22
CA TYR A 201 -0.57 23.54 -2.32
C TYR A 201 -1.29 24.86 -1.94
N SER A 202 -1.09 25.40 -0.74
CA SER A 202 -1.81 26.60 -0.26
C SER A 202 -1.61 27.84 -1.15
N MET A 203 -2.72 28.55 -1.42
CA MET A 203 -2.79 29.79 -2.21
C MET A 203 -2.11 30.94 -1.45
N CYS A 204 -0.96 31.39 -1.93
CA CYS A 204 -0.40 32.68 -1.56
C CYS A 204 -0.06 33.55 -2.78
N SER A 205 -0.49 34.80 -2.66
CA SER A 205 -0.20 36.09 -3.31
C SER A 205 -0.25 36.20 -4.83
N SER A 206 -1.24 36.98 -5.29
CA SER A 206 -1.39 37.51 -6.65
C SER A 206 -0.11 38.08 -7.21
N PHE A 207 0.34 37.52 -8.33
CA PHE A 207 1.06 38.26 -9.35
C PHE A 207 0.45 37.86 -10.69
N SER A 208 -0.25 38.83 -11.27
CA SER A 208 -0.86 38.74 -12.59
C SER A 208 0.26 38.72 -13.63
N ASP A 209 0.39 37.62 -14.34
CA ASP A 209 0.83 37.66 -15.73
C ASP A 209 0.26 36.43 -16.46
N GLU A 210 -0.87 36.66 -17.12
CA GLU A 210 -1.49 35.73 -18.05
C GLU A 210 -0.68 35.76 -19.34
N THR A 211 0.29 34.86 -19.45
CA THR A 211 0.83 34.42 -20.74
C THR A 211 0.55 32.93 -20.87
N SER A 212 -0.57 32.61 -21.53
CA SER A 212 -0.90 31.26 -21.96
C SER A 212 0.05 30.85 -23.09
N VAL A 213 1.29 30.50 -22.75
CA VAL A 213 2.23 29.92 -23.70
C VAL A 213 1.86 28.44 -23.83
N SER A 214 1.46 28.01 -25.04
CA SER A 214 1.35 26.61 -25.42
C SER A 214 2.76 25.98 -25.46
N THR A 215 3.36 25.85 -24.29
CA THR A 215 4.69 25.26 -24.11
C THR A 215 4.55 23.74 -24.25
N THR A 216 5.21 23.19 -25.26
CA THR A 216 5.27 21.75 -25.45
C THR A 216 6.24 21.13 -24.44
N ASP A 217 6.02 19.86 -24.07
CA ASP A 217 6.92 19.07 -23.21
C ASP A 217 8.40 19.14 -23.68
N GLU A 218 8.61 19.22 -24.98
CA GLU A 218 9.94 19.28 -25.61
C GLU A 218 10.75 20.50 -25.20
N GLU A 219 10.10 21.67 -25.04
CA GLU A 219 10.77 22.90 -24.64
C GLU A 219 11.26 22.81 -23.19
N PHE A 220 10.43 22.27 -22.28
CA PHE A 220 10.84 22.02 -20.89
C PHE A 220 12.01 21.04 -20.84
N VAL A 221 11.91 19.91 -21.57
CA VAL A 221 12.96 18.89 -21.59
C VAL A 221 14.29 19.43 -22.11
N ALA A 222 14.26 20.33 -23.10
CA ALA A 222 15.48 20.97 -23.62
C ALA A 222 16.11 21.88 -22.56
N LYS A 223 15.32 22.76 -21.93
CA LYS A 223 15.79 23.70 -20.91
C LYS A 223 16.29 22.99 -19.64
N PHE A 224 15.64 21.91 -19.22
CA PHE A 224 16.10 21.09 -18.08
C PHE A 224 17.47 20.45 -18.30
N LYS A 225 17.85 20.21 -19.57
CA LYS A 225 19.15 19.64 -19.94
C LYS A 225 20.22 20.71 -20.19
N SER A 226 19.87 21.99 -20.09
CA SER A 226 20.84 23.07 -20.23
C SER A 226 21.95 22.95 -19.19
N LEU A 227 23.14 23.42 -19.53
CA LEU A 227 24.25 23.58 -18.58
C LEU A 227 24.11 24.85 -17.74
N ASP A 228 23.24 25.78 -18.16
CA ASP A 228 22.95 26.99 -17.43
C ASP A 228 21.87 26.74 -16.36
N VAL A 229 22.25 26.98 -15.10
CA VAL A 229 21.38 26.81 -13.94
C VAL A 229 20.26 27.84 -13.96
N ILE A 230 20.49 29.03 -14.50
CA ILE A 230 19.48 30.09 -14.58
C ILE A 230 18.36 29.63 -15.54
N GLU A 231 18.73 29.09 -16.69
CA GLU A 231 17.76 28.54 -17.65
C GLU A 231 16.97 27.35 -17.07
N GLN A 232 17.65 26.46 -16.34
CA GLN A 232 16.97 25.38 -15.61
C GLN A 232 15.97 25.94 -14.58
N GLU A 233 16.38 26.94 -13.80
CA GLU A 233 15.58 27.59 -12.76
C GLU A 233 14.33 28.25 -13.34
N GLU A 234 14.49 29.10 -14.35
CA GLU A 234 13.37 29.75 -15.03
C GLU A 234 12.39 28.71 -15.61
N SER A 235 12.92 27.62 -16.19
CA SER A 235 12.11 26.56 -16.76
C SER A 235 11.29 25.79 -15.72
N VAL A 236 11.86 25.42 -14.56
CA VAL A 236 11.09 24.72 -13.51
C VAL A 236 10.11 25.65 -12.80
N ILE A 237 10.43 26.95 -12.69
CA ILE A 237 9.48 27.95 -12.18
C ILE A 237 8.29 28.06 -13.13
N LEU A 238 8.54 28.11 -14.44
CA LEU A 238 7.47 28.11 -15.44
C LEU A 238 6.65 26.83 -15.36
N LEU A 239 7.28 25.65 -15.28
CA LEU A 239 6.56 24.37 -15.15
C LEU A 239 5.66 24.37 -13.90
N ARG A 240 6.17 24.81 -12.75
CA ARG A 240 5.39 24.92 -11.50
C ARG A 240 4.20 25.85 -11.67
N LYS A 241 4.38 27.00 -12.32
CA LYS A 241 3.32 27.98 -12.59
C LYS A 241 2.23 27.39 -13.49
N THR A 242 2.62 26.83 -14.64
CA THR A 242 1.69 26.21 -15.59
C THR A 242 0.88 25.10 -14.93
N THR A 243 1.53 24.21 -14.20
CA THR A 243 0.85 23.06 -13.57
C THR A 243 0.06 23.42 -12.30
N ARG A 244 0.15 24.66 -11.79
CA ARG A 244 -0.47 25.03 -10.51
C ARG A 244 -1.99 24.92 -10.57
N ASN A 245 -2.62 25.50 -11.58
CA ASN A 245 -4.07 25.59 -11.68
C ASN A 245 -4.64 24.91 -12.93
N ASP A 246 -3.81 24.64 -13.94
CA ASP A 246 -4.23 24.03 -15.20
C ASP A 246 -4.24 22.50 -15.08
N GLU A 247 -5.44 21.91 -15.15
CA GLU A 247 -5.65 20.45 -15.13
C GLU A 247 -5.20 19.80 -16.44
N GLU A 248 -5.46 20.43 -17.58
CA GLU A 248 -5.10 19.92 -18.89
C GLU A 248 -3.58 19.91 -19.04
N ALA A 249 -2.90 20.99 -18.65
CA ALA A 249 -1.45 21.02 -18.64
C ALA A 249 -0.85 19.95 -17.71
N ARG A 250 -1.46 19.66 -16.55
CA ARG A 250 -1.00 18.57 -15.68
C ARG A 250 -1.07 17.21 -16.38
N LEU A 251 -2.12 16.95 -17.16
CA LEU A 251 -2.26 15.71 -17.91
C LEU A 251 -1.28 15.63 -19.09
N LEU A 252 -1.12 16.72 -19.84
CA LEU A 252 -0.26 16.80 -21.03
C LEU A 252 1.23 16.75 -20.70
N LEU A 253 1.66 17.44 -19.63
CA LEU A 253 3.07 17.57 -19.26
C LEU A 253 3.57 16.38 -18.43
N CYS A 254 2.70 15.48 -17.96
CA CYS A 254 3.12 14.26 -17.26
C CYS A 254 3.56 13.15 -18.24
N THR A 255 4.55 13.44 -19.06
CA THR A 255 5.10 12.50 -20.03
C THR A 255 6.28 11.72 -19.44
N PRO A 256 6.58 10.51 -19.95
CA PRO A 256 7.79 9.79 -19.56
C PRO A 256 9.09 10.58 -19.82
N LYS A 257 9.11 11.44 -20.84
CA LYS A 257 10.30 12.25 -21.18
C LYS A 257 10.51 13.35 -20.15
N LEU A 258 9.46 14.10 -19.80
CA LEU A 258 9.51 15.14 -18.77
C LEU A 258 9.93 14.55 -17.42
N LEU A 259 9.27 13.47 -17.01
CA LEU A 259 9.54 12.81 -15.73
C LEU A 259 10.96 12.26 -15.64
N GLN A 260 11.59 11.90 -16.76
CA GLN A 260 13.01 11.53 -16.77
C GLN A 260 13.92 12.76 -16.75
N ALA A 261 13.58 13.81 -17.48
CA ALA A 261 14.36 15.03 -17.57
C ALA A 261 14.40 15.83 -16.25
N ILE A 262 13.34 15.78 -15.43
CA ILE A 262 13.26 16.52 -14.17
C ILE A 262 14.03 15.86 -13.01
N LYS A 263 14.41 14.57 -13.11
CA LYS A 263 15.10 13.86 -12.02
C LYS A 263 16.42 14.49 -11.56
N PRO A 264 17.33 14.93 -12.45
CA PRO A 264 18.55 15.60 -12.02
C PRO A 264 18.27 16.92 -11.28
N LEU A 265 17.17 17.59 -11.62
CA LEU A 265 16.76 18.85 -11.01
C LEU A 265 16.19 18.62 -9.60
N LEU A 266 15.50 17.50 -9.37
CA LEU A 266 15.06 17.06 -8.05
C LEU A 266 16.22 16.78 -7.08
N VAL A 267 17.43 16.52 -7.57
CA VAL A 267 18.64 16.33 -6.74
C VAL A 267 19.62 17.51 -6.86
N SER A 268 19.15 18.64 -7.39
CA SER A 268 19.96 19.83 -7.57
C SER A 268 20.46 20.37 -6.24
N ARG A 269 21.70 20.88 -6.22
CA ARG A 269 22.27 21.60 -5.07
C ARG A 269 21.69 23.01 -4.92
N TYR A 270 20.98 23.50 -5.93
CA TYR A 270 20.38 24.84 -5.95
C TYR A 270 18.97 24.77 -5.36
N PRO A 271 18.69 25.46 -4.25
CA PRO A 271 17.39 25.36 -3.57
C PRO A 271 16.21 25.69 -4.45
N VAL A 272 16.31 26.74 -5.26
CA VAL A 272 15.21 27.19 -6.13
C VAL A 272 14.87 26.13 -7.18
N VAL A 273 15.89 25.53 -7.81
CA VAL A 273 15.70 24.45 -8.80
C VAL A 273 15.07 23.22 -8.13
N GLN A 274 15.64 22.76 -7.01
CA GLN A 274 15.18 21.57 -6.30
C GLN A 274 13.73 21.71 -5.83
N THR A 275 13.42 22.83 -5.17
CA THR A 275 12.10 23.10 -4.61
C THR A 275 11.04 23.23 -5.71
N ASN A 276 11.31 23.99 -6.78
CA ASN A 276 10.34 24.15 -7.87
C ASN A 276 10.16 22.87 -8.69
N ALA A 277 11.21 22.05 -8.85
CA ALA A 277 11.09 20.72 -9.44
C ALA A 277 10.20 19.82 -8.58
N ALA A 278 10.42 19.77 -7.26
CA ALA A 278 9.60 18.98 -6.34
C ALA A 278 8.14 19.44 -6.35
N ALA A 279 7.90 20.75 -6.29
CA ALA A 279 6.56 21.34 -6.37
C ALA A 279 5.85 21.00 -7.69
N SER A 280 6.56 21.03 -8.81
CA SER A 280 6.02 20.65 -10.12
C SER A 280 5.55 19.19 -10.13
N ILE A 281 6.32 18.26 -9.54
CA ILE A 281 5.88 16.87 -9.39
C ILE A 281 4.61 16.76 -8.53
N VAL A 282 4.53 17.52 -7.43
CA VAL A 282 3.32 17.54 -6.58
C VAL A 282 2.10 18.01 -7.37
N ASN A 283 2.25 19.07 -8.18
CA ASN A 283 1.17 19.56 -9.03
C ASN A 283 0.74 18.48 -10.03
N LEU A 284 1.69 17.85 -10.72
CA LEU A 284 1.41 16.76 -11.68
C LEU A 284 0.71 15.58 -11.00
N SER A 285 1.03 15.26 -9.74
CA SER A 285 0.44 14.13 -9.01
C SER A 285 -1.00 14.36 -8.55
N LEU A 286 -1.51 15.59 -8.61
CA LEU A 286 -2.90 15.89 -8.29
C LEU A 286 -3.86 15.11 -9.20
N GLU A 287 -3.47 14.84 -10.45
CA GLU A 287 -4.29 14.08 -11.40
C GLU A 287 -4.17 12.57 -11.18
N ASN A 288 -5.31 11.87 -11.15
CA ASN A 288 -5.34 10.42 -10.93
C ASN A 288 -4.61 9.66 -12.04
N ALA A 289 -4.78 10.09 -13.30
CA ALA A 289 -4.10 9.49 -14.45
C ALA A 289 -2.55 9.59 -14.40
N ASN A 290 -2.01 10.48 -13.57
CA ASN A 290 -0.58 10.72 -13.46
C ASN A 290 0.08 9.96 -12.32
N LYS A 291 -0.65 9.62 -11.26
CA LYS A 291 -0.10 9.02 -10.04
C LYS A 291 0.72 7.76 -10.32
N ILE A 292 0.14 6.82 -11.08
CA ILE A 292 0.82 5.56 -11.45
C ILE A 292 2.04 5.84 -12.34
N LYS A 293 1.93 6.77 -13.30
CA LYS A 293 3.04 7.13 -14.20
C LYS A 293 4.23 7.68 -13.41
N ILE A 294 3.98 8.57 -12.45
CA ILE A 294 5.01 9.15 -11.59
C ILE A 294 5.71 8.08 -10.76
N VAL A 295 4.96 7.15 -10.15
CA VAL A 295 5.57 6.04 -9.39
C VAL A 295 6.40 5.13 -10.29
N ARG A 296 5.85 4.71 -11.45
CA ARG A 296 6.56 3.86 -12.42
C ARG A 296 7.79 4.53 -13.04
N SER A 297 7.81 5.85 -13.11
CA SER A 297 8.99 6.60 -13.57
C SER A 297 10.16 6.50 -12.59
N GLY A 298 9.97 6.06 -11.34
CA GLY A 298 11.03 5.94 -10.35
C GLY A 298 11.36 7.25 -9.62
N ILE A 299 10.40 8.18 -9.53
CA ILE A 299 10.54 9.45 -8.79
C ILE A 299 10.45 9.24 -7.27
N VAL A 300 9.70 8.22 -6.80
CA VAL A 300 9.46 8.01 -5.36
C VAL A 300 10.76 7.90 -4.54
N PRO A 301 11.79 7.13 -4.93
CA PRO A 301 13.06 7.12 -4.20
C PRO A 301 13.71 8.50 -4.06
N ILE A 302 13.63 9.33 -5.11
CA ILE A 302 14.16 10.70 -5.07
C ILE A 302 13.37 11.56 -4.09
N MET A 303 12.03 11.44 -4.08
CA MET A 303 11.18 12.12 -3.09
C MET A 303 11.48 11.64 -1.67
N VAL A 304 11.77 10.35 -1.48
CA VAL A 304 12.18 9.79 -0.19
C VAL A 304 13.51 10.39 0.30
N ASP A 305 14.47 10.58 -0.59
CA ASP A 305 15.75 11.20 -0.24
C ASP A 305 15.60 12.70 0.02
N LEU A 306 14.76 13.40 -0.76
CA LEU A 306 14.38 14.79 -0.48
C LEU A 306 13.72 14.96 0.88
N LEU A 307 12.85 14.03 1.29
CA LEU A 307 12.23 14.08 2.62
C LEU A 307 13.25 13.95 3.76
N LYS A 308 14.36 13.24 3.54
CA LYS A 308 15.41 13.04 4.56
C LYS A 308 16.39 14.21 4.64
N SER A 309 16.80 14.75 3.48
CA SER A 309 17.95 15.66 3.39
C SER A 309 17.78 16.84 2.43
N GLY A 310 16.59 17.05 1.87
CA GLY A 310 16.29 18.22 1.05
C GLY A 310 16.19 19.49 1.88
N PHE A 311 16.07 20.63 1.20
CA PHE A 311 15.75 21.91 1.84
C PHE A 311 14.36 21.88 2.49
N GLU A 312 14.08 22.78 3.44
CA GLU A 312 12.83 22.77 4.22
C GLU A 312 11.56 22.75 3.33
N GLU A 313 11.46 23.65 2.34
CA GLU A 313 10.33 23.66 1.39
C GLU A 313 10.31 22.41 0.49
N SER A 314 11.48 21.87 0.14
CA SER A 314 11.59 20.62 -0.64
C SER A 314 11.14 19.40 0.17
N GLN A 315 11.39 19.35 1.48
CA GLN A 315 10.88 18.31 2.37
C GLN A 315 9.35 18.35 2.46
N GLU A 316 8.77 19.55 2.53
CA GLU A 316 7.32 19.73 2.50
C GLU A 316 6.71 19.21 1.20
N HIS A 317 7.29 19.60 0.05
CA HIS A 317 6.85 19.09 -1.25
C HIS A 317 7.05 17.57 -1.38
N ALA A 318 8.13 17.02 -0.85
CA ALA A 318 8.37 15.58 -0.86
C ALA A 318 7.30 14.82 -0.05
N ALA A 319 7.00 15.27 1.17
CA ALA A 319 5.93 14.69 1.99
C ALA A 319 4.56 14.79 1.29
N GLY A 320 4.25 15.98 0.74
CA GLY A 320 3.02 16.23 -0.01
C GLY A 320 2.88 15.38 -1.28
N GLY A 321 3.97 15.19 -2.02
CA GLY A 321 4.00 14.35 -3.22
C GLY A 321 3.80 12.88 -2.89
N ILE A 322 4.49 12.36 -1.86
CA ILE A 322 4.31 10.97 -1.42
C ILE A 322 2.87 10.74 -0.92
N PHE A 323 2.30 11.71 -0.19
CA PHE A 323 0.90 11.69 0.22
C PHE A 323 -0.04 11.63 -1.01
N SER A 324 0.12 12.55 -1.96
CA SER A 324 -0.70 12.60 -3.18
C SER A 324 -0.67 11.29 -3.97
N LEU A 325 0.52 10.68 -4.12
CA LEU A 325 0.70 9.41 -4.82
C LEU A 325 0.09 8.22 -4.07
N SER A 326 -0.02 8.30 -2.74
CA SER A 326 -0.56 7.23 -1.88
C SER A 326 -2.09 7.09 -1.93
N PHE A 327 -2.81 8.04 -2.52
CA PHE A 327 -4.25 7.92 -2.77
C PHE A 327 -4.58 6.77 -3.72
N GLU A 328 -3.67 6.48 -4.65
CA GLU A 328 -3.86 5.42 -5.64
C GLU A 328 -3.53 4.05 -5.03
N ASP A 329 -4.48 3.11 -5.11
CA ASP A 329 -4.38 1.80 -4.46
C ASP A 329 -3.17 1.01 -4.96
N GLU A 330 -2.95 1.03 -6.27
CA GLU A 330 -1.85 0.34 -6.95
C GLU A 330 -0.47 0.85 -6.52
N ASN A 331 -0.39 2.11 -6.06
CA ASN A 331 0.86 2.73 -5.66
C ASN A 331 1.26 2.39 -4.22
N LYS A 332 0.31 2.05 -3.33
CA LYS A 332 0.56 1.95 -1.88
C LYS A 332 1.65 0.93 -1.52
N THR A 333 1.57 -0.26 -2.09
CA THR A 333 2.57 -1.31 -1.88
C THR A 333 3.92 -0.89 -2.48
N ALA A 334 3.91 -0.32 -3.70
CA ALA A 334 5.13 0.13 -4.36
C ALA A 334 5.85 1.23 -3.56
N ILE A 335 5.14 2.26 -3.08
CA ILE A 335 5.69 3.35 -2.28
C ILE A 335 6.35 2.81 -1.00
N ALA A 336 5.72 1.85 -0.32
CA ALA A 336 6.28 1.23 0.88
C ALA A 336 7.50 0.34 0.62
N VAL A 337 7.53 -0.36 -0.52
CA VAL A 337 8.70 -1.13 -0.98
C VAL A 337 9.86 -0.20 -1.34
N LEU A 338 9.57 0.94 -1.97
CA LEU A 338 10.54 1.99 -2.32
C LEU A 338 11.05 2.80 -1.11
N GLY A 339 10.76 2.35 0.12
CA GLY A 339 11.41 2.84 1.32
C GLY A 339 10.77 4.06 1.97
N ALA A 340 9.53 4.44 1.62
CA ALA A 340 8.92 5.66 2.14
C ALA A 340 8.49 5.59 3.62
N LEU A 341 8.19 4.40 4.17
CA LEU A 341 7.57 4.28 5.50
C LEU A 341 8.42 4.87 6.65
N GLU A 342 9.70 4.54 6.71
CA GLU A 342 10.59 4.98 7.79
C GLU A 342 10.88 6.50 7.72
N PRO A 343 11.18 7.09 6.55
CA PRO A 343 11.34 8.55 6.41
C PRO A 343 10.07 9.33 6.72
N LEU A 344 8.90 8.83 6.30
CA LEU A 344 7.61 9.43 6.68
C LEU A 344 7.38 9.37 8.20
N LEU A 345 7.76 8.26 8.84
CA LEU A 345 7.66 8.11 10.30
C LEU A 345 8.60 9.09 11.03
N HIS A 346 9.82 9.29 10.50
CA HIS A 346 10.74 10.30 11.02
C HIS A 346 10.19 11.73 10.83
N ALA A 347 9.61 12.00 9.67
CA ALA A 347 9.04 13.30 9.30
C ALA A 347 7.85 13.73 10.18
N LEU A 348 7.22 12.80 10.91
CA LEU A 348 6.24 13.13 11.96
C LEU A 348 6.81 13.98 13.10
N ARG A 349 8.13 14.00 13.27
CA ARG A 349 8.85 14.83 14.26
C ARG A 349 9.45 16.10 13.65
N SER A 350 9.17 16.39 12.38
CA SER A 350 9.65 17.62 11.72
C SER A 350 9.16 18.87 12.44
N GLY A 351 9.91 19.98 12.35
CA GLY A 351 9.48 21.30 12.82
C GLY A 351 8.32 21.87 11.99
N SER A 352 8.25 21.54 10.70
CA SER A 352 7.18 21.97 9.79
C SER A 352 5.88 21.23 10.07
N GLU A 353 4.83 21.98 10.41
CA GLU A 353 3.49 21.42 10.60
C GLU A 353 2.97 20.77 9.31
N SER A 354 3.30 21.34 8.15
CA SER A 354 2.92 20.80 6.85
C SER A 354 3.55 19.45 6.57
N THR A 355 4.84 19.32 6.83
CA THR A 355 5.55 18.04 6.71
C THR A 355 4.95 16.99 7.65
N ARG A 356 4.68 17.34 8.91
CA ARG A 356 4.05 16.40 9.87
C ARG A 356 2.67 15.94 9.40
N ARG A 357 1.86 16.88 8.90
CA ARG A 357 0.48 16.65 8.46
C ARG A 357 0.43 15.73 7.25
N ASP A 358 1.19 16.06 6.21
CA ASP A 358 1.22 15.28 4.97
C ASP A 358 1.84 13.90 5.20
N SER A 359 2.86 13.80 6.07
CA SER A 359 3.44 12.51 6.46
C SER A 359 2.45 11.62 7.22
N ALA A 360 1.68 12.18 8.15
CA ALA A 360 0.64 11.43 8.86
C ALA A 360 -0.45 10.92 7.89
N MET A 361 -0.85 11.74 6.92
CA MET A 361 -1.83 11.34 5.92
C MET A 361 -1.28 10.28 4.95
N ALA A 362 -0.04 10.42 4.49
CA ALA A 362 0.62 9.39 3.69
C ALA A 362 0.67 8.06 4.45
N LEU A 363 1.10 8.06 5.72
CA LEU A 363 1.13 6.86 6.57
C LEU A 363 -0.26 6.25 6.76
N TYR A 364 -1.30 7.07 6.89
CA TYR A 364 -2.68 6.59 6.95
C TYR A 364 -3.07 5.82 5.67
N HIS A 365 -2.87 6.42 4.50
CA HIS A 365 -3.20 5.75 3.23
C HIS A 365 -2.36 4.50 2.98
N LEU A 366 -1.06 4.55 3.26
CA LEU A 366 -0.15 3.42 3.09
C LEU A 366 -0.47 2.27 4.05
N SER A 367 -0.91 2.58 5.28
CA SER A 367 -1.31 1.58 6.28
C SER A 367 -2.67 0.94 6.02
N LEU A 368 -3.41 1.34 4.98
CA LEU A 368 -4.59 0.59 4.53
C LEU A 368 -4.18 -0.81 4.02
N VAL A 369 -2.95 -0.97 3.53
CA VAL A 369 -2.39 -2.27 3.11
C VAL A 369 -1.87 -3.05 4.32
N SER A 370 -2.28 -4.32 4.47
CA SER A 370 -1.94 -5.17 5.62
C SER A 370 -0.44 -5.36 5.82
N SER A 371 0.32 -5.65 4.75
CA SER A 371 1.78 -5.83 4.81
C SER A 371 2.51 -4.57 5.27
N ASN A 372 2.02 -3.39 4.90
CA ASN A 372 2.57 -2.10 5.34
C ASN A 372 2.34 -1.85 6.83
N ARG A 373 1.20 -2.30 7.40
CA ARG A 373 0.94 -2.22 8.85
C ARG A 373 2.00 -2.98 9.63
N VAL A 374 2.27 -4.23 9.24
CA VAL A 374 3.29 -5.08 9.88
C VAL A 374 4.67 -4.42 9.78
N LYS A 375 5.02 -3.87 8.61
CA LYS A 375 6.30 -3.16 8.42
C LYS A 375 6.40 -1.91 9.29
N LEU A 376 5.34 -1.12 9.41
CA LEU A 376 5.30 0.06 10.30
C LEU A 376 5.50 -0.32 11.77
N VAL A 377 4.85 -1.40 12.23
CA VAL A 377 5.03 -1.88 13.60
C VAL A 377 6.49 -2.28 13.86
N LYS A 378 7.11 -3.01 12.93
CA LYS A 378 8.53 -3.39 13.02
C LYS A 378 9.48 -2.19 13.01
N LEU A 379 9.11 -1.10 12.35
CA LEU A 379 9.85 0.17 12.37
C LEU A 379 9.63 0.99 13.67
N GLY A 380 8.89 0.46 14.65
CA GLY A 380 8.64 1.13 15.92
C GLY A 380 7.59 2.24 15.85
N ALA A 381 6.69 2.22 14.85
CA ALA A 381 5.71 3.28 14.64
C ALA A 381 4.82 3.53 15.87
N VAL A 382 4.46 2.49 16.62
CA VAL A 382 3.57 2.62 17.79
C VAL A 382 4.09 3.61 18.82
N GLY A 383 5.38 3.55 19.18
CA GLY A 383 5.97 4.48 20.15
C GLY A 383 5.93 5.92 19.67
N VAL A 384 6.17 6.15 18.37
CA VAL A 384 6.10 7.49 17.75
C VAL A 384 4.67 8.02 17.79
N LEU A 385 3.70 7.22 17.33
CA LEU A 385 2.30 7.61 17.24
C LEU A 385 1.69 7.88 18.63
N VAL A 386 1.93 7.00 19.60
CA VAL A 386 1.47 7.21 20.98
C VAL A 386 2.11 8.46 21.60
N GLY A 387 3.41 8.70 21.35
CA GLY A 387 4.08 9.92 21.79
C GLY A 387 3.42 11.19 21.25
N MET A 388 3.07 11.21 19.95
CA MET A 388 2.36 12.34 19.34
C MET A 388 0.94 12.54 19.88
N LEU A 389 0.23 11.43 20.14
CA LEU A 389 -1.10 11.48 20.74
C LEU A 389 -1.06 12.11 22.14
N ARG A 390 -0.06 11.75 22.97
CA ARG A 390 0.14 12.35 24.30
C ARG A 390 0.49 13.83 24.24
N SER A 391 1.26 14.25 23.25
CA SER A 391 1.61 15.67 23.08
C SER A 391 0.48 16.50 22.47
N GLY A 392 -0.66 15.90 22.11
CA GLY A 392 -1.77 16.59 21.47
C GLY A 392 -1.49 17.02 20.02
N VAL A 393 -0.40 16.55 19.40
CA VAL A 393 0.00 16.99 18.06
C VAL A 393 -0.71 16.16 17.01
N LEU A 394 -1.53 16.82 16.17
CA LEU A 394 -2.24 16.20 15.05
C LEU A 394 -3.08 14.97 15.45
N VAL A 395 -3.66 14.96 16.66
CA VAL A 395 -4.42 13.84 17.24
C VAL A 395 -5.37 13.20 16.24
N GLY A 396 -6.19 14.01 15.57
CA GLY A 396 -7.19 13.54 14.60
C GLY A 396 -6.63 12.79 13.39
N ARG A 397 -5.38 13.06 12.97
CA ARG A 397 -4.72 12.34 11.87
C ARG A 397 -3.95 11.13 12.37
N VAL A 398 -3.23 11.28 13.48
CA VAL A 398 -2.43 10.22 14.08
C VAL A 398 -3.32 9.06 14.51
N VAL A 399 -4.52 9.34 15.06
CA VAL A 399 -5.47 8.29 15.47
C VAL A 399 -5.94 7.44 14.28
N LEU A 400 -6.01 7.98 13.05
CA LEU A 400 -6.37 7.20 11.87
C LEU A 400 -5.33 6.12 11.56
N VAL A 401 -4.04 6.45 11.69
CA VAL A 401 -2.95 5.47 11.56
C VAL A 401 -3.05 4.43 12.66
N VAL A 402 -3.31 4.85 13.91
CA VAL A 402 -3.51 3.94 15.06
C VAL A 402 -4.69 2.99 14.83
N CYS A 403 -5.81 3.47 14.29
CA CYS A 403 -6.96 2.63 13.91
C CYS A 403 -6.52 1.51 12.94
N ASN A 404 -5.79 1.86 11.88
CA ASN A 404 -5.31 0.88 10.91
C ASN A 404 -4.38 -0.17 11.55
N LEU A 405 -3.47 0.26 12.44
CA LEU A 405 -2.57 -0.65 13.14
C LEU A 405 -3.33 -1.56 14.12
N ALA A 406 -4.34 -1.05 14.84
CA ALA A 406 -5.13 -1.82 15.81
C ALA A 406 -5.93 -2.98 15.18
N VAL A 407 -6.20 -2.92 13.87
CA VAL A 407 -6.86 -4.00 13.13
C VAL A 407 -5.91 -5.19 12.92
N SER A 408 -4.60 -4.95 12.78
CA SER A 408 -3.60 -6.02 12.61
C SER A 408 -3.23 -6.69 13.95
N PRO A 409 -2.98 -8.01 14.00
CA PRO A 409 -2.54 -8.68 15.23
C PRO A 409 -1.26 -8.10 15.83
N GLU A 410 -0.24 -7.83 14.99
CA GLU A 410 1.04 -7.27 15.41
C GLU A 410 0.88 -5.85 15.94
N GLY A 411 0.09 -5.03 15.24
CA GLY A 411 -0.20 -3.67 15.69
C GLY A 411 -1.06 -3.64 16.95
N ARG A 412 -2.02 -4.56 17.10
CA ARG A 412 -2.81 -4.72 18.32
C ARG A 412 -1.92 -5.07 19.50
N SER A 413 -1.04 -6.07 19.37
CA SER A 413 -0.10 -6.42 20.44
C SER A 413 0.77 -5.22 20.80
N ALA A 414 1.41 -4.60 19.81
CA ALA A 414 2.31 -3.48 20.02
C ALA A 414 1.60 -2.26 20.65
N LEU A 415 0.34 -1.98 20.31
CA LEU A 415 -0.45 -0.91 20.93
C LEU A 415 -0.85 -1.23 22.38
N LEU A 416 -1.09 -2.51 22.72
CA LEU A 416 -1.31 -2.94 24.09
C LEU A 416 -0.01 -2.90 24.91
N ASP A 417 1.15 -3.14 24.28
CA ASP A 417 2.48 -2.97 24.88
C ASP A 417 2.87 -1.49 25.07
N GLY A 418 2.50 -0.64 24.11
CA GLY A 418 2.89 0.77 24.04
C GLY A 418 1.94 1.74 24.75
N ASP A 419 1.15 1.27 25.71
CA ASP A 419 0.20 2.10 26.49
C ASP A 419 -0.82 2.85 25.62
N GLY A 420 -1.22 2.24 24.49
CA GLY A 420 -2.20 2.80 23.56
C GLY A 420 -3.59 2.92 24.17
N VAL A 421 -3.97 1.98 25.05
CA VAL A 421 -5.29 1.98 25.71
C VAL A 421 -5.44 3.19 26.64
N ALA A 422 -4.50 3.39 27.57
CA ALA A 422 -4.60 4.52 28.49
C ALA A 422 -4.51 5.85 27.74
N CYS A 423 -3.64 5.94 26.74
CA CYS A 423 -3.51 7.14 25.90
C CYS A 423 -4.85 7.50 25.20
N LEU A 424 -5.52 6.55 24.55
CA LEU A 424 -6.81 6.79 23.90
C LEU A 424 -7.92 7.13 24.90
N VAL A 425 -7.92 6.52 26.09
CA VAL A 425 -8.89 6.82 27.15
C VAL A 425 -8.69 8.23 27.70
N VAL A 426 -7.44 8.67 27.90
CA VAL A 426 -7.11 10.04 28.32
C VAL A 426 -7.59 11.05 27.28
N ILE A 427 -7.34 10.81 26.00
CA ILE A 427 -7.81 11.69 24.91
C ILE A 427 -9.34 11.81 24.90
N LEU A 428 -10.06 10.71 25.14
CA LEU A 428 -11.53 10.73 25.23
C LEU A 428 -12.03 11.47 26.49
N ARG A 429 -11.32 11.34 27.61
CA ARG A 429 -11.63 12.04 28.86
C ARG A 429 -11.44 13.55 28.70
N ASP A 430 -10.25 13.98 28.25
CA ASP A 430 -9.91 15.40 28.09
C ASP A 430 -10.64 16.02 26.89
N GLY A 431 -10.97 15.19 25.90
CA GLY A 431 -11.81 15.54 24.76
C GLY A 431 -13.25 15.88 25.12
N SER A 432 -13.73 15.53 26.31
CA SER A 432 -15.04 16.00 26.78
C SER A 432 -15.03 17.48 27.17
N GLN A 433 -13.85 18.08 27.36
CA GLN A 433 -13.64 19.47 27.80
C GLN A 433 -12.96 20.35 26.73
N SER A 434 -12.47 19.77 25.64
CA SER A 434 -11.74 20.46 24.57
C SER A 434 -12.44 20.35 23.20
N ASP A 435 -12.07 21.23 22.26
CA ASP A 435 -12.53 21.28 20.86
C ASP A 435 -12.07 20.09 19.99
N LEU A 436 -11.98 18.89 20.57
CA LEU A 436 -11.74 17.67 19.82
C LEU A 436 -12.93 17.39 18.90
N SER A 437 -12.66 17.29 17.59
CA SER A 437 -13.67 16.95 16.59
C SER A 437 -14.37 15.63 16.94
N GLU A 438 -15.69 15.57 16.73
CA GLU A 438 -16.50 14.36 16.91
C GLU A 438 -15.89 13.15 16.18
N SER A 439 -15.42 13.34 14.95
CA SER A 439 -14.73 12.30 14.19
C SER A 439 -13.46 11.78 14.88
N THR A 440 -12.70 12.65 15.56
CA THR A 440 -11.51 12.22 16.31
C THR A 440 -11.90 11.36 17.52
N ARG A 441 -12.97 11.75 18.23
CA ARG A 441 -13.51 10.95 19.34
C ARG A 441 -14.00 9.58 18.85
N GLU A 442 -14.75 9.56 17.75
CA GLU A 442 -15.19 8.32 17.10
C GLU A 442 -14.03 7.39 16.75
N ASN A 443 -12.96 7.95 16.15
CA ASN A 443 -11.78 7.18 15.79
C ASN A 443 -11.05 6.62 17.02
N CYS A 444 -10.97 7.36 18.13
CA CYS A 444 -10.42 6.84 19.38
C CYS A 444 -11.22 5.63 19.89
N VAL A 445 -12.56 5.73 19.86
CA VAL A 445 -13.45 4.62 20.25
C VAL A 445 -13.31 3.44 19.29
N ALA A 446 -13.16 3.69 17.99
CA ALA A 446 -12.94 2.64 16.99
C ALA A 446 -11.61 1.90 17.22
N ALA A 447 -10.53 2.63 17.54
CA ALA A 447 -9.27 2.01 17.93
C ALA A 447 -9.40 1.15 19.19
N LEU A 448 -10.05 1.66 20.26
CA LEU A 448 -10.30 0.90 21.48
C LEU A 448 -11.14 -0.37 21.21
N TYR A 449 -12.14 -0.27 20.33
CA TYR A 449 -12.95 -1.41 19.92
C TYR A 449 -12.09 -2.49 19.24
N SER A 450 -11.25 -2.11 18.28
CA SER A 450 -10.32 -3.03 17.60
C SER A 450 -9.30 -3.67 18.55
N LEU A 451 -8.88 -2.97 19.60
CA LEU A 451 -8.00 -3.50 20.65
C LEU A 451 -8.72 -4.47 21.59
N SER A 452 -10.04 -4.35 21.74
CA SER A 452 -10.84 -5.16 22.68
C SER A 452 -11.09 -6.60 22.20
N HIS A 453 -10.99 -6.86 20.90
CA HIS A 453 -11.29 -8.17 20.31
C HIS A 453 -10.42 -9.29 20.89
N GLY A 454 -11.07 -10.21 21.62
CA GLY A 454 -10.46 -11.42 22.18
C GLY A 454 -9.32 -11.17 23.18
N SER A 455 -9.22 -9.97 23.77
CA SER A 455 -8.03 -9.56 24.53
C SER A 455 -8.32 -9.36 26.03
N LEU A 456 -7.95 -10.36 26.85
CA LEU A 456 -7.95 -10.23 28.31
C LEU A 456 -6.97 -9.14 28.78
N ARG A 457 -5.87 -8.96 28.05
CA ARG A 457 -4.91 -7.90 28.31
C ARG A 457 -5.53 -6.51 28.16
N PHE A 458 -6.30 -6.30 27.09
CA PHE A 458 -7.07 -5.07 26.92
C PHE A 458 -7.99 -4.82 28.11
N LYS A 459 -8.71 -5.85 28.58
CA LYS A 459 -9.60 -5.74 29.75
C LYS A 459 -8.87 -5.26 31.01
N GLY A 460 -7.67 -5.78 31.28
CA GLY A 460 -6.84 -5.33 32.40
C GLY A 460 -6.44 -3.85 32.26
N LEU A 461 -5.86 -3.48 31.12
CA LEU A 461 -5.40 -2.11 30.84
C LEU A 461 -6.56 -1.09 30.83
N ALA A 462 -7.71 -1.47 30.29
CA ALA A 462 -8.89 -0.62 30.25
C ALA A 462 -9.48 -0.38 31.66
N LYS A 463 -9.42 -1.39 32.55
CA LYS A 463 -9.80 -1.21 33.95
C LYS A 463 -8.85 -0.27 34.68
N GLU A 464 -7.54 -0.45 34.50
CA GLU A 464 -6.51 0.42 35.08
C GLU A 464 -6.67 1.87 34.62
N ALA A 465 -6.96 2.09 33.33
CA ALA A 465 -7.19 3.41 32.75
C ALA A 465 -8.55 4.04 33.13
N ARG A 466 -9.41 3.33 33.88
CA ARG A 466 -10.80 3.72 34.19
C ARG A 466 -11.63 4.00 32.92
N ALA A 467 -11.48 3.14 31.90
CA ALA A 467 -12.14 3.31 30.62
C ALA A 467 -13.67 3.24 30.71
N ALA A 468 -14.23 2.51 31.69
CA ALA A 468 -15.67 2.29 31.80
C ALA A 468 -16.47 3.59 31.97
N GLU A 469 -16.01 4.52 32.82
CA GLU A 469 -16.66 5.82 33.05
C GLU A 469 -16.64 6.68 31.79
N VAL A 470 -15.49 6.71 31.10
CA VAL A 470 -15.29 7.48 29.87
C VAL A 470 -16.17 6.91 28.74
N LEU A 471 -16.21 5.59 28.60
CA LEU A 471 -17.04 4.93 27.59
C LEU A 471 -18.54 5.08 27.88
N GLN A 472 -18.95 5.11 29.14
CA GLN A 472 -20.34 5.38 29.52
C GLN A 472 -20.77 6.79 29.08
N ALA A 473 -19.92 7.80 29.29
CA ALA A 473 -20.17 9.14 28.78
C ALA A 473 -20.28 9.19 27.24
N VAL A 474 -19.46 8.39 26.53
CA VAL A 474 -19.56 8.23 25.07
C VAL A 474 -20.88 7.58 24.65
N VAL A 475 -21.41 6.62 25.42
CA VAL A 475 -22.72 6.00 25.15
C VAL A 475 -23.86 7.00 25.28
N GLU A 476 -23.76 7.94 26.22
CA GLU A 476 -24.80 8.94 26.48
C GLU A 476 -24.77 10.09 25.47
N ARG A 477 -23.57 10.55 25.09
CA ARG A 477 -23.40 11.83 24.38
C ARG A 477 -22.68 11.72 23.03
N GLY A 478 -22.05 10.58 22.74
CA GLY A 478 -21.29 10.38 21.50
C GLY A 478 -22.18 10.23 20.28
N SER A 479 -21.55 10.09 19.10
CA SER A 479 -22.25 9.77 17.86
C SER A 479 -22.78 8.34 17.86
N GLU A 480 -23.72 8.03 16.98
CA GLU A 480 -24.30 6.68 16.91
C GLU A 480 -23.24 5.59 16.69
N ARG A 481 -22.29 5.85 15.78
CA ARG A 481 -21.18 4.94 15.50
C ARG A 481 -20.26 4.71 16.71
N ALA A 482 -20.04 5.76 17.52
CA ALA A 482 -19.25 5.64 18.75
C ALA A 482 -20.04 4.90 19.83
N ARG A 483 -21.34 5.19 19.99
CA ARG A 483 -22.22 4.55 20.99
C ARG A 483 -22.27 3.04 20.80
N VAL A 484 -22.50 2.57 19.57
CA VAL A 484 -22.56 1.12 19.27
C VAL A 484 -21.27 0.43 19.67
N LYS A 485 -20.12 0.98 19.29
CA LYS A 485 -18.80 0.41 19.64
C LYS A 485 -18.53 0.49 21.15
N ALA A 486 -18.84 1.61 21.80
CA ALA A 486 -18.63 1.80 23.23
C ALA A 486 -19.48 0.82 24.07
N LYS A 487 -20.75 0.60 23.70
CA LYS A 487 -21.61 -0.42 24.33
C LYS A 487 -20.97 -1.81 24.26
N ARG A 488 -20.47 -2.21 23.08
CA ARG A 488 -19.79 -3.51 22.90
C ARG A 488 -18.53 -3.62 23.76
N ILE A 489 -17.71 -2.57 23.84
CA ILE A 489 -16.53 -2.57 24.73
C ILE A 489 -16.95 -2.74 26.19
N LEU A 490 -18.01 -2.05 26.64
CA LEU A 490 -18.51 -2.16 28.01
C LEU A 490 -18.99 -3.59 28.36
N VAL A 491 -19.59 -4.31 27.41
CA VAL A 491 -19.93 -5.73 27.57
C VAL A 491 -18.67 -6.57 27.81
N VAL A 492 -17.62 -6.37 26.98
CA VAL A 492 -16.32 -7.05 27.14
C VAL A 492 -15.70 -6.78 28.52
N LEU A 493 -15.82 -5.56 29.03
CA LEU A 493 -15.29 -5.19 30.36
C LEU A 493 -16.07 -5.83 31.53
N ARG A 494 -17.40 -6.03 31.38
CA ARG A 494 -18.26 -6.66 32.40
C ARG A 494 -18.04 -8.16 32.51
N GLY A 495 -17.59 -8.82 31.44
CA GLY A 495 -17.23 -10.25 31.47
C GLY A 495 -18.42 -11.18 31.55
N ARG A 496 -19.52 -10.89 30.84
CA ARG A 496 -20.51 -11.93 30.55
C ARG A 496 -19.93 -12.80 29.43
N ASP A 497 -19.94 -14.10 29.67
CA ASP A 497 -19.41 -15.12 28.78
C ASP A 497 -20.12 -15.12 27.41
N GLU A 498 -19.50 -15.78 26.44
CA GLU A 498 -19.83 -15.72 25.01
C GLU A 498 -21.23 -16.25 24.62
N GLU A 499 -22.08 -16.59 25.58
CA GLU A 499 -23.42 -17.16 25.35
C GLU A 499 -24.44 -16.12 24.85
N ASP A 500 -24.21 -14.82 25.09
CA ASP A 500 -25.04 -13.74 24.52
C ASP A 500 -24.60 -13.31 23.11
N ARG A 501 -23.56 -13.94 22.51
CA ARG A 501 -23.12 -13.59 21.14
C ARG A 501 -24.14 -14.04 20.08
N GLU A 502 -24.82 -15.16 20.30
CA GLU A 502 -25.68 -15.77 19.29
C GLU A 502 -27.03 -15.06 19.08
N GLU A 503 -27.53 -14.29 20.06
CA GLU A 503 -28.75 -13.50 19.87
C GLU A 503 -28.53 -12.16 19.13
N ILE A 504 -27.27 -11.76 18.90
CA ILE A 504 -26.92 -10.55 18.13
C ILE A 504 -26.27 -10.91 16.78
N ASP A 505 -25.72 -12.13 16.63
CA ASP A 505 -25.12 -12.61 15.37
C ASP A 505 -26.13 -13.21 14.36
N GLY A 506 -27.44 -13.18 14.66
CA GLY A 506 -28.52 -13.67 13.79
C GLY A 506 -28.64 -12.99 12.41
N GLU A 507 -27.95 -11.87 12.18
CA GLU A 507 -27.86 -11.20 10.86
C GLU A 507 -26.41 -10.98 10.38
N GLY A 508 -25.43 -11.72 10.91
CA GLY A 508 -24.01 -11.42 10.66
C GLY A 508 -23.15 -12.51 10.01
N VAL A 509 -23.63 -13.76 9.91
CA VAL A 509 -22.75 -14.89 9.54
C VAL A 509 -23.09 -15.44 8.15
N MET A 510 -22.74 -14.68 7.11
CA MET A 510 -22.65 -15.18 5.73
C MET A 510 -21.56 -14.44 4.95
N LEU A 511 -20.32 -14.46 5.45
CA LEU A 511 -19.15 -13.94 4.72
C LEU A 511 -17.99 -14.93 4.76
N SER A 512 -18.12 -16.01 3.97
CA SER A 512 -16.99 -16.70 3.34
C SER A 512 -17.46 -17.64 2.22
N ARG A 513 -18.00 -17.07 1.14
CA ARG A 513 -18.09 -17.78 -0.17
C ARG A 513 -18.39 -16.80 -1.30
N THR A 514 -17.35 -16.21 -1.87
CA THR A 514 -17.44 -15.51 -3.16
C THR A 514 -17.64 -16.55 -4.26
N ARG A 515 -18.89 -16.91 -4.57
CA ARG A 515 -19.22 -17.54 -5.86
C ARG A 515 -19.65 -16.46 -6.82
N TYR A 516 -18.79 -16.17 -7.79
CA TYR A 516 -19.22 -15.60 -9.06
C TYR A 516 -20.34 -16.47 -9.64
N ARG A 517 -21.53 -15.89 -9.85
CA ARG A 517 -22.54 -16.48 -10.71
C ARG A 517 -23.15 -15.42 -11.62
N VAL A 518 -22.83 -15.62 -12.90
CA VAL A 518 -23.39 -15.00 -14.10
C VAL A 518 -24.92 -15.04 -14.06
N ALA A 519 -25.55 -13.90 -14.33
CA ALA A 519 -27.00 -13.78 -14.42
C ALA A 519 -27.51 -14.44 -15.71
N THR A 520 -28.28 -15.51 -15.56
CA THR A 520 -29.18 -16.03 -16.59
C THR A 520 -30.61 -15.61 -16.26
N ARG A 521 -31.18 -14.75 -17.10
CA ARG A 521 -32.63 -14.45 -17.15
C ARG A 521 -33.44 -15.69 -17.54
N LYS A 522 -34.63 -15.87 -16.96
CA LYS A 522 -35.88 -16.33 -17.61
C LYS A 522 -37.11 -16.10 -16.67
N PRO A 523 -38.37 -16.18 -17.15
CA PRO A 523 -39.37 -15.13 -16.95
C PRO A 523 -40.69 -15.55 -16.24
N ASN A 524 -41.47 -14.52 -15.86
CA ASN A 524 -42.94 -14.37 -15.73
C ASN A 524 -43.86 -15.48 -15.14
N GLY A 525 -44.79 -14.99 -14.29
CA GLY A 525 -46.14 -15.56 -14.02
C GLY A 525 -46.66 -15.12 -12.64
N LEU A 526 -47.35 -13.99 -12.50
CA LEU A 526 -48.83 -13.79 -12.55
C LEU A 526 -49.63 -14.24 -11.30
N ASN A 527 -50.18 -13.22 -10.62
CA ASN A 527 -51.54 -13.03 -10.09
C ASN A 527 -52.09 -13.68 -8.80
N SER A 528 -52.85 -12.82 -8.10
CA SER A 528 -54.06 -13.04 -7.26
C SER A 528 -53.86 -13.57 -5.83
N THR A 529 -54.60 -13.20 -4.78
CA THR A 529 -55.63 -12.19 -4.41
C THR A 529 -55.90 -12.42 -2.91
N GLU A 530 -56.30 -11.36 -2.20
CA GLU A 530 -57.18 -11.32 -1.00
C GLU A 530 -57.10 -12.44 0.07
N PHE A 531 -56.65 -12.10 1.28
CA PHE A 531 -57.49 -11.83 2.47
C PHE A 531 -56.63 -11.24 3.60
#